data_AF-A0A7L4RFM5-F1
#
_entry.id   AF-A0A7L4RFM5-F1
#
_cell.length_a   1.000
_cell.length_b   1.000
_cell.length_c   1.000
_cell.angle_alpha   90.00
_cell.angle_beta   90.00
_cell.angle_gamma   90.00
#
_symmetry.space_group_name_H-M   'P 1'
#
loop_
_entity.id
_entity.type
_entity.pdbx_description
1 polymer ?
#
loop_
_entity_poly.entity_id
_entity_poly.type
_entity_poly.pdbx_seq_one_letter_code
_entity_poly.pdbx_strand_id
1 'polypeptide(L)'
;MERKAYFIVFALLAFATVFVYATSGGNGLGVVNSISARWKSVSINEENLPNTVPTMARVNQIFFAGTGIAVNPDNKLDFKYIRTIGGRVLVPQRNVSEQSSNSSDLEVKCANTTAGREKCFTFVRAGLLYLDKERYTLRNIDFDNDSATASIYQNGTEVGSMAVVKVMKLGRRMWVGTLMVNNTSYFAYILGADHPLLIGTADEKAQERSDEGKKCGPKLPVVNASAIAECKQNGGRIYIGRDDNGCPMAPICVSANCTQVTPLSGEVRSNCKKEGGTLVAGVDDDGCPVTPKCILASGETG
;
A
#
# COMPACT_ATOMS: atom_id res chain seq x y z
N MET A 1 6.69 11.38 -41.45
CA MET A 1 6.72 10.53 -40.23
C MET A 1 6.00 11.28 -39.13
N GLU A 2 4.69 11.05 -38.97
CA GLU A 2 3.87 11.73 -37.96
C GLU A 2 3.95 10.99 -36.63
N ARG A 3 4.46 11.67 -35.58
CA ARG A 3 4.37 11.17 -34.20
C ARG A 3 3.05 11.64 -33.60
N LYS A 4 2.12 10.72 -33.36
CA LYS A 4 0.88 10.99 -32.61
C LYS A 4 1.21 11.03 -31.12
N ALA A 5 1.00 12.19 -30.49
CA ALA A 5 1.08 12.37 -29.04
C ALA A 5 -0.21 11.87 -28.38
N TYR A 6 -0.10 10.91 -27.45
CA TYR A 6 -1.22 10.48 -26.63
C TYR A 6 -1.31 11.40 -25.40
N PHE A 7 -2.28 12.30 -25.39
CA PHE A 7 -2.63 13.08 -24.20
C PHE A 7 -3.43 12.22 -23.24
N ILE A 8 -2.82 11.83 -22.12
CA ILE A 8 -3.54 11.30 -20.95
C ILE A 8 -3.88 12.50 -20.07
N VAL A 9 -5.13 12.96 -20.14
CA VAL A 9 -5.63 14.02 -19.27
C VAL A 9 -6.07 13.39 -17.94
N PHE A 10 -5.26 13.57 -16.89
CA PHE A 10 -5.71 13.37 -15.51
C PHE A 10 -6.35 14.67 -15.04
N ALA A 11 -7.68 14.78 -15.09
CA ALA A 11 -8.41 15.85 -14.42
C ALA A 11 -8.59 15.47 -12.94
N LEU A 12 -7.57 15.72 -12.12
CA LEU A 12 -7.69 15.78 -10.65
C LEU A 12 -7.84 17.25 -10.25
N LEU A 13 -9.04 17.81 -10.41
CA LEU A 13 -9.38 19.10 -9.84
C LEU A 13 -9.88 18.90 -8.41
N ALA A 14 -8.95 18.86 -7.46
CA ALA A 14 -9.25 19.14 -6.06
C ALA A 14 -9.01 20.64 -5.83
N PHE A 15 -10.04 21.47 -6.02
CA PHE A 15 -10.00 22.85 -5.54
C PHE A 15 -10.16 22.83 -4.02
N ALA A 16 -9.04 22.90 -3.29
CA ALA A 16 -9.05 23.25 -1.88
C ALA A 16 -9.02 24.79 -1.78
N THR A 17 -10.19 25.42 -1.83
CA THR A 17 -10.29 26.86 -1.50
C THR A 17 -10.32 26.99 0.02
N VAL A 18 -9.18 27.32 0.62
CA VAL A 18 -9.10 27.65 2.05
C VAL A 18 -9.58 29.09 2.21
N PHE A 19 -10.79 29.28 2.73
CA PHE A 19 -11.23 30.59 3.20
C PHE A 19 -10.74 30.80 4.63
N VAL A 20 -9.81 31.73 4.81
CA VAL A 20 -9.47 32.27 6.13
C VAL A 20 -10.34 33.51 6.34
N TYR A 21 -11.31 33.43 7.25
CA TYR A 21 -12.03 34.62 7.70
C TYR A 21 -11.36 35.14 8.96
N ALA A 22 -10.89 36.38 8.92
CA ALA A 22 -10.48 37.10 10.12
C ALA A 22 -11.73 37.67 10.79
N THR A 23 -12.13 37.10 11.93
CA THR A 23 -13.15 37.71 12.78
C THR A 23 -12.49 38.82 13.60
N SER A 24 -12.88 40.08 13.36
CA SER A 24 -12.44 41.21 14.18
C SER A 24 -13.12 41.15 15.55
N GLY A 25 -12.43 40.59 16.54
CA GLY A 25 -12.82 40.67 17.94
C GLY A 25 -12.77 39.32 18.66
N GLY A 26 -11.66 39.05 19.35
CA GLY A 26 -11.54 37.96 20.31
C GLY A 26 -10.25 37.16 20.16
N ASN A 27 -9.42 37.18 21.21
CA ASN A 27 -8.17 36.42 21.30
C ASN A 27 -8.46 34.92 21.39
N GLY A 28 -8.58 34.23 20.26
CA GLY A 28 -8.74 32.78 20.22
C GLY A 28 -8.35 32.19 18.87
N LEU A 29 -7.18 31.54 18.81
CA LEU A 29 -6.75 30.72 17.68
C LEU A 29 -7.51 29.38 17.70
N GLY A 30 -8.59 29.27 16.92
CA GLY A 30 -9.25 28.00 16.64
C GLY A 30 -8.55 27.27 15.50
N VAL A 31 -7.99 26.08 15.75
CA VAL A 31 -7.45 25.19 14.71
C VAL A 31 -8.56 24.24 14.26
N VAL A 32 -8.92 24.29 12.97
CA VAL A 32 -9.91 23.36 12.38
C VAL A 32 -9.20 22.07 11.97
N ASN A 33 -9.42 20.99 12.73
CA ASN A 33 -8.91 19.66 12.44
C ASN A 33 -10.02 18.76 11.85
N SER A 34 -10.46 19.00 10.61
CA SER A 34 -10.85 17.90 9.69
C SER A 34 -11.13 18.44 8.29
N ILE A 35 -10.58 17.78 7.26
CA ILE A 35 -10.96 17.96 5.86
C ILE A 35 -11.73 16.70 5.46
N SER A 36 -13.05 16.84 5.23
CA SER A 36 -13.89 15.78 4.69
C SER A 36 -14.15 16.06 3.21
N ALA A 37 -13.57 15.25 2.32
CA ALA A 37 -13.90 15.29 0.90
C ALA A 37 -15.19 14.49 0.66
N ARG A 38 -16.31 15.17 0.39
CA ARG A 38 -17.55 14.52 -0.07
C ARG A 38 -17.49 14.31 -1.57
N TRP A 39 -17.49 13.03 -1.98
CA TRP A 39 -17.65 12.65 -3.38
C TRP A 39 -19.15 12.56 -3.69
N LYS A 40 -19.59 13.31 -4.70
CA LYS A 40 -20.97 13.21 -5.22
C LYS A 40 -20.93 12.22 -6.38
N SER A 41 -21.52 11.03 -6.19
CA SER A 41 -21.74 10.10 -7.29
C SER A 41 -22.78 10.71 -8.24
N VAL A 42 -22.40 10.86 -9.51
CA VAL A 42 -23.32 11.23 -10.59
C VAL A 42 -23.75 9.92 -11.24
N SER A 43 -25.00 9.51 -11.00
CA SER A 43 -25.64 8.44 -11.75
C SER A 43 -26.04 8.98 -13.12
N ILE A 44 -25.45 8.46 -14.19
CA ILE A 44 -25.82 8.81 -15.56
C ILE A 44 -26.71 7.67 -16.08
N ASN A 45 -27.91 8.00 -16.55
CA ASN A 45 -28.81 7.03 -17.19
C ASN A 45 -28.20 6.55 -18.52
N GLU A 46 -28.07 5.24 -18.69
CA GLU A 46 -27.32 4.58 -19.78
C GLU A 46 -28.03 4.62 -21.16
N GLU A 47 -29.28 5.04 -21.25
CA GLU A 47 -30.11 4.83 -22.45
C GLU A 47 -29.89 5.82 -23.60
N ASN A 48 -29.04 6.85 -23.46
CA ASN A 48 -28.84 7.87 -24.51
C ASN A 48 -27.38 8.23 -24.80
N LEU A 49 -26.42 7.37 -24.47
CA LEU A 49 -25.00 7.64 -24.79
C LEU A 49 -24.71 7.38 -26.27
N PRO A 50 -24.11 8.34 -27.02
CA PRO A 50 -23.71 8.11 -28.39
C PRO A 50 -22.74 6.93 -28.47
N ASN A 51 -22.88 6.09 -29.52
CA ASN A 51 -22.08 4.87 -29.79
C ASN A 51 -20.56 5.08 -29.94
N THR A 52 -20.05 6.25 -29.60
CA THR A 52 -18.66 6.70 -29.75
C THR A 52 -18.12 7.31 -28.46
N VAL A 53 -18.53 6.83 -27.28
CA VAL A 53 -17.79 7.15 -26.05
C VAL A 53 -16.39 6.56 -26.19
N PRO A 54 -15.31 7.38 -26.24
CA PRO A 54 -13.96 6.86 -26.25
C PRO A 54 -13.81 6.04 -24.97
N THR A 55 -13.59 4.74 -25.15
CA THR A 55 -13.23 3.86 -24.05
C THR A 55 -11.92 4.41 -23.48
N MET A 56 -12.02 5.11 -22.35
CA MET A 56 -10.85 5.67 -21.68
C MET A 56 -10.08 4.54 -21.02
N ALA A 57 -8.76 4.69 -20.90
CA ALA A 57 -7.97 3.78 -20.09
C ALA A 57 -8.49 3.80 -18.64
N ARG A 58 -8.58 2.61 -18.02
CA ARG A 58 -9.08 2.46 -16.64
C ARG A 58 -8.00 1.83 -15.78
N VAL A 59 -7.82 2.33 -14.57
CA VAL A 59 -6.97 1.66 -13.58
C VAL A 59 -7.72 0.43 -13.10
N ASN A 60 -7.18 -0.75 -13.38
CA ASN A 60 -7.77 -2.02 -12.99
C ASN A 60 -7.34 -2.43 -11.58
N GLN A 61 -6.05 -2.26 -11.27
CA GLN A 61 -5.48 -2.66 -9.99
C GLN A 61 -4.35 -1.71 -9.60
N ILE A 62 -4.25 -1.34 -8.34
CA ILE A 62 -3.10 -0.60 -7.79
C ILE A 62 -2.25 -1.60 -7.01
N PHE A 63 -0.97 -1.74 -7.36
CA PHE A 63 -0.04 -2.65 -6.68
C PHE A 63 0.62 -1.98 -5.48
N PHE A 64 1.05 -0.73 -5.66
CA PHE A 64 1.63 0.07 -4.59
C PHE A 64 1.29 1.54 -4.82
N ALA A 65 1.01 2.24 -3.72
CA ALA A 65 0.87 3.69 -3.70
C ALA A 65 1.37 4.18 -2.35
N GLY A 66 2.01 5.34 -2.32
CA GLY A 66 2.52 5.88 -1.08
C GLY A 66 3.27 7.17 -1.21
N THR A 67 3.62 7.72 -0.06
CA THR A 67 4.46 8.92 0.09
C THR A 67 5.59 8.62 1.05
N GLY A 68 6.72 9.30 0.91
CA GLY A 68 7.84 9.05 1.79
C GLY A 68 9.04 9.95 1.53
N ILE A 69 10.21 9.43 1.86
CA ILE A 69 11.50 10.12 1.68
C ILE A 69 12.49 9.25 0.91
N ALA A 70 13.31 9.87 0.08
CA ALA A 70 14.44 9.26 -0.61
C ALA A 70 15.71 9.99 -0.16
N VAL A 71 16.69 9.28 0.40
CA VAL A 71 17.90 9.89 1.00
C VAL A 71 19.13 9.46 0.21
N ASN A 72 19.95 10.42 -0.22
CA ASN A 72 21.20 10.15 -0.90
C ASN A 72 22.21 9.48 0.09
N PRO A 73 22.79 8.31 -0.24
CA PRO A 73 23.73 7.63 0.64
C PRO A 73 25.01 8.44 0.87
N ASP A 74 25.44 9.21 -0.12
CA ASP A 74 26.68 9.99 -0.08
C ASP A 74 26.49 11.30 0.69
N ASN A 75 25.25 11.80 0.76
CA ASN A 75 24.91 13.01 1.50
C ASN A 75 23.57 12.87 2.22
N LYS A 76 23.61 12.58 3.53
CA LYS A 76 22.39 12.37 4.37
C LYS A 76 21.50 13.61 4.50
N LEU A 77 22.02 14.80 4.18
CA LEU A 77 21.24 16.04 4.16
C LEU A 77 20.54 16.27 2.81
N ASP A 78 20.96 15.55 1.76
CA ASP A 78 20.28 15.52 0.47
C ASP A 78 19.18 14.46 0.51
N PHE A 79 17.99 14.90 0.92
CA PHE A 79 16.78 14.09 0.90
C PHE A 79 15.73 14.73 -0.01
N LYS A 80 14.95 13.86 -0.66
CA LYS A 80 13.85 14.24 -1.54
C LYS A 80 12.54 13.64 -1.08
N TYR A 81 11.45 14.37 -1.28
CA TYR A 81 10.11 13.84 -1.07
C TYR A 81 9.74 12.91 -2.20
N ILE A 82 9.26 11.70 -1.88
CA ILE A 82 8.81 10.73 -2.88
C ILE A 82 7.29 10.57 -2.79
N ARG A 83 6.62 10.56 -3.94
CA ARG A 83 5.23 10.09 -4.09
C ARG A 83 5.17 9.14 -5.27
N THR A 84 4.62 7.96 -5.06
CA THR A 84 4.57 6.95 -6.11
C THR A 84 3.21 6.26 -6.17
N ILE A 85 2.83 5.85 -7.37
CA ILE A 85 1.69 4.97 -7.63
C ILE A 85 2.05 4.04 -8.79
N GLY A 86 1.90 2.74 -8.60
CA GLY A 86 2.09 1.72 -9.63
C GLY A 86 0.88 0.81 -9.68
N GLY A 87 0.42 0.48 -10.88
CA GLY A 87 -0.78 -0.33 -11.07
C GLY A 87 -0.88 -0.99 -12.44
N ARG A 88 -1.89 -1.84 -12.57
CA ARG A 88 -2.33 -2.44 -13.81
C ARG A 88 -3.40 -1.56 -14.44
N VAL A 89 -3.14 -1.08 -15.65
CA VAL A 89 -4.05 -0.22 -16.42
C VAL A 89 -4.63 -1.02 -17.57
N LEU A 90 -5.95 -1.01 -17.68
CA LEU A 90 -6.70 -1.57 -18.80
C LEU A 90 -6.77 -0.53 -19.91
N VAL A 91 -6.13 -0.80 -21.04
CA VAL A 91 -6.15 0.04 -22.22
C VAL A 91 -7.00 -0.65 -23.29
N PRO A 92 -8.09 -0.02 -23.75
CA PRO A 92 -8.90 -0.56 -24.84
C PRO A 92 -8.14 -0.45 -26.17
N GLN A 93 -8.06 -1.57 -26.89
CA GLN A 93 -7.45 -1.65 -28.22
C GLN A 93 -8.45 -1.14 -29.26
N ARG A 94 -8.07 -0.16 -30.09
CA ARG A 94 -8.95 0.32 -31.17
C ARG A 94 -8.84 -0.49 -32.46
N ASN A 95 -7.70 -1.11 -32.75
CA ASN A 95 -7.49 -1.97 -33.92
C ASN A 95 -6.36 -2.97 -33.60
N VAL A 96 -6.69 -4.26 -33.52
CA VAL A 96 -5.76 -5.35 -33.13
C VAL A 96 -4.89 -5.82 -34.29
N SER A 97 -5.05 -5.25 -35.49
CA SER A 97 -4.53 -5.86 -36.71
C SER A 97 -2.99 -5.90 -36.84
N GLU A 98 -2.21 -5.08 -36.12
CA GLU A 98 -0.75 -5.04 -36.32
C GLU A 98 0.04 -4.53 -35.10
N GLN A 99 -0.11 -5.16 -33.93
CA GLN A 99 0.75 -4.82 -32.78
C GLN A 99 1.73 -5.94 -32.46
N SER A 100 3.01 -5.66 -32.71
CA SER A 100 4.13 -6.61 -32.60
C SER A 100 4.22 -7.23 -31.21
N SER A 101 4.25 -8.54 -31.17
CA SER A 101 4.33 -9.46 -30.03
C SER A 101 5.59 -9.35 -29.16
N ASN A 102 6.40 -8.30 -29.28
CA ASN A 102 7.75 -8.26 -28.68
C ASN A 102 7.86 -7.42 -27.40
N SER A 103 6.76 -6.92 -26.86
CA SER A 103 6.77 -6.19 -25.59
C SER A 103 6.30 -7.13 -24.47
N SER A 104 7.23 -7.58 -23.62
CA SER A 104 6.96 -8.39 -22.41
C SER A 104 5.95 -7.76 -21.44
N ASP A 105 5.67 -6.48 -21.61
CA ASP A 105 4.81 -5.67 -20.74
C ASP A 105 3.31 -5.73 -21.07
N LEU A 106 2.91 -6.43 -22.14
CA LEU A 106 1.54 -6.39 -22.66
C LEU A 106 0.86 -7.76 -22.53
N GLU A 107 -0.09 -7.87 -21.60
CA GLU A 107 -1.03 -9.00 -21.55
C GLU A 107 -2.29 -8.58 -22.32
N VAL A 108 -2.55 -9.22 -23.46
CA VAL A 108 -3.76 -8.96 -24.27
C VAL A 108 -4.83 -9.98 -23.89
N LYS A 109 -6.02 -9.51 -23.51
CA LYS A 109 -7.21 -10.35 -23.31
C LYS A 109 -8.33 -9.90 -24.24
N CYS A 110 -8.85 -10.84 -25.01
CA CYS A 110 -9.99 -10.62 -25.89
C CYS A 110 -11.22 -11.35 -25.36
N ALA A 111 -12.38 -10.71 -25.44
CA ALA A 111 -13.65 -11.29 -25.06
C ALA A 111 -14.67 -11.08 -26.19
N ASN A 112 -15.41 -12.14 -26.50
CA ASN A 112 -16.52 -12.07 -27.44
C ASN A 112 -17.70 -11.37 -26.79
N THR A 113 -18.22 -10.33 -27.43
CA THR A 113 -19.46 -9.68 -27.00
C THR A 113 -20.67 -10.40 -27.56
N THR A 114 -21.83 -10.27 -26.90
CA THR A 114 -23.13 -10.81 -27.37
C THR A 114 -23.52 -10.33 -28.77
N ALA A 115 -22.98 -9.19 -29.22
CA ALA A 115 -23.15 -8.66 -30.57
C ALA A 115 -22.19 -9.30 -31.61
N GLY A 116 -21.45 -10.36 -31.26
CA GLY A 116 -20.50 -11.04 -32.15
C GLY A 116 -19.23 -10.24 -32.45
N ARG A 117 -19.00 -9.11 -31.76
CA ARG A 117 -17.77 -8.32 -31.89
C ARG A 117 -16.76 -8.73 -30.82
N GLU A 118 -15.53 -9.02 -31.22
CA GLU A 118 -14.44 -9.25 -30.28
C GLU A 118 -13.96 -7.90 -29.72
N LYS A 119 -13.95 -7.77 -28.39
CA LYS A 119 -13.34 -6.62 -27.70
C LYS A 119 -12.06 -7.07 -27.03
N CYS A 120 -10.94 -6.52 -27.47
CA CYS A 120 -9.64 -6.77 -26.87
C CYS A 120 -9.24 -5.62 -25.95
N PHE A 121 -8.63 -6.00 -24.84
CA PHE A 121 -8.02 -5.11 -23.88
C PHE A 121 -6.57 -5.50 -23.69
N THR A 122 -5.72 -4.51 -23.46
CA THR A 122 -4.34 -4.74 -23.07
C THR A 122 -4.13 -4.27 -21.65
N PHE A 123 -3.59 -5.14 -20.82
CA PHE A 123 -3.12 -4.76 -19.50
C PHE A 123 -1.69 -4.27 -19.63
N VAL A 124 -1.47 -3.04 -19.16
CA VAL A 124 -0.15 -2.43 -19.07
C VAL A 124 0.16 -2.21 -17.60
N ARG A 125 1.33 -2.66 -17.15
CA ARG A 125 1.83 -2.32 -15.82
C ARG A 125 2.55 -0.98 -15.90
N ALA A 126 1.95 0.06 -15.32
CA ALA A 126 2.46 1.43 -15.41
C ALA A 126 2.27 2.17 -14.10
N GLY A 127 3.08 3.20 -13.91
CA GLY A 127 3.01 4.02 -12.70
C GLY A 127 3.54 5.43 -12.91
N LEU A 128 3.41 6.23 -11.85
CA LEU A 128 3.97 7.57 -11.75
C LEU A 128 4.81 7.66 -10.49
N LEU A 129 5.98 8.26 -10.64
CA LEU A 129 6.89 8.58 -9.55
C LEU A 129 7.12 10.09 -9.57
N TYR A 130 6.96 10.72 -8.41
CA TYR A 130 7.33 12.10 -8.17
C TYR A 130 8.49 12.11 -7.19
N LEU A 131 9.57 12.80 -7.57
CA LEU A 131 10.71 13.07 -6.73
C LEU A 131 10.81 14.60 -6.56
N ASP A 132 10.44 15.09 -5.39
CA ASP A 132 10.05 16.48 -5.13
C ASP A 132 9.00 17.00 -6.13
N LYS A 133 9.43 17.82 -7.09
CA LYS A 133 8.57 18.44 -8.12
C LYS A 133 8.71 17.76 -9.48
N GLU A 134 9.67 16.86 -9.62
CA GLU A 134 9.97 16.19 -10.88
C GLU A 134 9.07 14.97 -11.04
N ARG A 135 8.50 14.82 -12.24
CA ARG A 135 7.60 13.74 -12.59
C ARG A 135 8.30 12.74 -13.50
N TYR A 136 8.17 11.48 -13.14
CA TYR A 136 8.69 10.32 -13.86
C TYR A 136 7.56 9.32 -14.14
N THR A 137 7.74 8.53 -15.19
CA THR A 137 6.85 7.42 -15.56
C THR A 137 7.52 6.11 -15.18
N LEU A 138 6.80 5.22 -14.51
CA LEU A 138 7.28 3.87 -14.20
C LEU A 138 6.77 2.89 -15.27
N ARG A 139 7.67 2.02 -15.76
CA ARG A 139 7.41 0.95 -16.73
C ARG A 139 8.11 -0.34 -16.32
N ASN A 140 7.85 -1.45 -17.02
CA ASN A 140 8.41 -2.76 -16.71
C ASN A 140 8.22 -3.09 -15.21
N ILE A 141 7.04 -2.78 -14.66
CA ILE A 141 6.81 -2.95 -13.23
C ILE A 141 6.65 -4.44 -12.95
N ASP A 142 7.63 -5.02 -12.27
CA ASP A 142 7.46 -6.34 -11.69
C ASP A 142 7.07 -6.23 -10.22
N PHE A 143 6.07 -7.00 -9.84
CA PHE A 143 5.51 -6.96 -8.50
C PHE A 143 5.31 -8.38 -8.02
N ASP A 144 6.00 -8.69 -6.94
CA ASP A 144 5.83 -9.91 -6.16
C ASP A 144 5.14 -9.56 -4.83
N ASN A 145 4.78 -10.58 -4.05
CA ASN A 145 4.05 -10.42 -2.79
C ASN A 145 4.70 -9.38 -1.88
N ASP A 146 6.02 -9.37 -1.76
CA ASP A 146 6.76 -8.48 -0.86
C ASP A 146 7.88 -7.68 -1.53
N SER A 147 7.96 -7.67 -2.86
CA SER A 147 8.94 -6.86 -3.58
C SER A 147 8.33 -6.23 -4.83
N ALA A 148 8.89 -5.09 -5.25
CA ALA A 148 8.52 -4.43 -6.48
C ALA A 148 9.75 -3.85 -7.16
N THR A 149 9.85 -4.03 -8.47
CA THR A 149 10.86 -3.40 -9.31
C THR A 149 10.21 -2.61 -10.44
N ALA A 150 10.88 -1.56 -10.93
CA ALA A 150 10.40 -0.78 -12.07
C ALA A 150 11.55 -0.02 -12.74
N SER A 151 11.44 0.18 -14.06
CA SER A 151 12.27 1.15 -14.80
C SER A 151 11.64 2.54 -14.78
N ILE A 152 12.46 3.57 -14.65
CA ILE A 152 12.04 4.97 -14.51
C ILE A 152 12.32 5.71 -15.80
N TYR A 153 11.30 6.36 -16.34
CA TYR A 153 11.35 7.08 -17.61
C TYR A 153 11.04 8.56 -17.43
N GLN A 154 11.78 9.41 -18.13
CA GLN A 154 11.49 10.83 -18.29
C GLN A 154 11.44 11.14 -19.79
N ASN A 155 10.33 11.74 -20.25
CA ASN A 155 10.12 12.06 -21.67
C ASN A 155 10.31 10.88 -22.64
N GLY A 156 10.06 9.65 -22.17
CA GLY A 156 10.19 8.42 -22.97
C GLY A 156 11.58 7.79 -22.99
N THR A 157 12.57 8.42 -22.34
CA THR A 157 13.92 7.86 -22.16
C THR A 157 14.07 7.26 -20.77
N GLU A 158 14.70 6.10 -20.67
CA GLU A 158 15.02 5.48 -19.37
C GLU A 158 16.12 6.27 -18.68
N VAL A 159 15.85 6.71 -17.45
CA VAL A 159 16.74 7.55 -16.65
C VAL A 159 17.14 6.86 -15.33
N GLY A 160 16.63 5.67 -15.06
CA GLY A 160 16.79 5.06 -13.76
C GLY A 160 15.98 3.79 -13.52
N SER A 161 16.06 3.31 -12.29
CA SER A 161 15.35 2.12 -11.83
C SER A 161 14.99 2.23 -10.36
N MET A 162 14.01 1.43 -9.94
CA MET A 162 13.53 1.33 -8.58
C MET A 162 13.44 -0.14 -8.17
N ALA A 163 13.89 -0.47 -6.97
CA ALA A 163 13.71 -1.78 -6.34
C ALA A 163 13.36 -1.59 -4.87
N VAL A 164 12.18 -2.05 -4.46
CA VAL A 164 11.67 -1.88 -3.09
C VAL A 164 11.13 -3.19 -2.54
N VAL A 165 11.26 -3.38 -1.24
CA VAL A 165 10.74 -4.53 -0.50
C VAL A 165 9.81 -4.06 0.61
N LYS A 166 8.79 -4.86 0.91
CA LYS A 166 7.83 -4.58 1.98
C LYS A 166 8.42 -5.02 3.31
N VAL A 167 8.42 -4.12 4.29
CA VAL A 167 8.92 -4.38 5.65
C VAL A 167 7.94 -3.87 6.71
N MET A 168 7.88 -4.54 7.85
CA MET A 168 7.14 -4.10 9.02
C MET A 168 8.05 -3.27 9.93
N LYS A 169 7.71 -2.01 10.17
CA LYS A 169 8.43 -1.14 11.12
C LYS A 169 7.44 -0.38 11.99
N LEU A 170 7.63 -0.44 13.30
CA LEU A 170 6.74 0.20 14.29
C LEU A 170 5.26 -0.19 14.10
N GLY A 171 5.00 -1.47 13.78
CA GLY A 171 3.65 -1.98 13.56
C GLY A 171 2.98 -1.52 12.26
N ARG A 172 3.71 -0.88 11.33
CA ARG A 172 3.18 -0.43 10.04
C ARG A 172 3.94 -1.07 8.88
N ARG A 173 3.22 -1.36 7.79
CA ARG A 173 3.81 -1.81 6.52
C ARG A 173 4.40 -0.62 5.78
N MET A 174 5.64 -0.74 5.37
CA MET A 174 6.32 0.25 4.54
C MET A 174 7.12 -0.42 3.43
N TRP A 175 7.33 0.28 2.33
CA TRP A 175 8.23 -0.15 1.26
C TRP A 175 9.59 0.51 1.47
N VAL A 176 10.66 -0.27 1.43
CA VAL A 176 12.02 0.20 1.63
C VAL A 176 12.90 -0.37 0.54
N GLY A 177 13.79 0.44 -0.03
CA GLY A 177 14.73 -0.06 -1.03
C GLY A 177 15.57 1.02 -1.67
N THR A 178 15.98 0.79 -2.91
CA THR A 178 16.86 1.68 -3.67
C THR A 178 16.11 2.30 -4.85
N LEU A 179 16.43 3.56 -5.10
CA LEU A 179 15.94 4.35 -6.21
C LEU A 179 17.14 4.97 -6.91
N MET A 180 17.35 4.68 -8.18
CA MET A 180 18.44 5.26 -8.97
C MET A 180 17.84 6.14 -10.06
N VAL A 181 18.19 7.42 -10.10
CA VAL A 181 17.69 8.39 -11.10
C VAL A 181 18.85 9.28 -11.54
N ASN A 182 19.11 9.36 -12.85
CA ASN A 182 20.20 10.16 -13.43
C ASN A 182 21.57 9.86 -12.78
N ASN A 183 21.87 8.58 -12.58
CA ASN A 183 23.07 8.08 -11.88
C ASN A 183 23.21 8.48 -10.40
N THR A 184 22.19 9.12 -9.81
CA THR A 184 22.14 9.35 -8.36
C THR A 184 21.34 8.24 -7.69
N SER A 185 21.93 7.60 -6.69
CA SER A 185 21.28 6.59 -5.87
C SER A 185 20.62 7.22 -4.66
N TYR A 186 19.46 6.70 -4.26
CA TYR A 186 18.75 7.09 -3.06
C TYR A 186 18.23 5.86 -2.33
N PHE A 187 18.27 5.89 -1.00
CA PHE A 187 17.50 4.97 -0.17
C PHE A 187 16.07 5.49 -0.02
N ALA A 188 15.11 4.76 -0.60
CA ALA A 188 13.70 5.10 -0.57
C ALA A 188 12.99 4.44 0.62
N TYR A 189 12.22 5.24 1.35
CA TYR A 189 11.32 4.80 2.41
C TYR A 189 9.92 5.32 2.08
N ILE A 190 9.07 4.46 1.54
CA ILE A 190 7.72 4.80 1.11
C ILE A 190 6.74 4.24 2.13
N LEU A 191 6.02 5.14 2.81
CA LEU A 191 4.90 4.75 3.63
C LEU A 191 3.77 4.37 2.69
N GLY A 192 3.36 3.09 2.75
CA GLY A 192 2.22 2.62 1.97
C GLY A 192 1.00 3.47 2.33
N ALA A 193 0.23 3.87 1.32
CA ALA A 193 -1.12 4.34 1.58
C ALA A 193 -1.87 3.20 2.27
N ASP A 194 -2.43 3.45 3.46
CA ASP A 194 -3.27 2.49 4.15
C ASP A 194 -4.42 2.12 3.22
N HIS A 195 -4.33 0.89 2.71
CA HIS A 195 -5.11 0.31 1.63
C HIS A 195 -4.93 0.99 0.25
N PRO A 196 -4.36 0.31 -0.76
CA PRO A 196 -4.70 0.66 -2.13
C PRO A 196 -6.23 0.65 -2.21
N LEU A 197 -6.82 1.70 -2.77
CA LEU A 197 -8.20 1.64 -3.21
C LEU A 197 -8.29 0.44 -4.15
N LEU A 198 -8.67 -0.72 -3.63
CA LEU A 198 -9.10 -1.83 -4.45
C LEU A 198 -10.30 -1.28 -5.19
N ILE A 199 -10.09 -0.90 -6.45
CA ILE A 199 -11.17 -0.64 -7.40
C ILE A 199 -11.65 -2.03 -7.88
N GLY A 200 -11.91 -2.93 -6.93
CA GLY A 200 -12.81 -4.06 -7.15
C GLY A 200 -14.24 -3.52 -7.11
N THR A 201 -15.17 -4.23 -7.74
CA THR A 201 -16.59 -3.89 -7.61
C THR A 201 -16.98 -3.90 -6.13
N ALA A 202 -18.00 -3.14 -5.74
CA ALA A 202 -18.50 -3.13 -4.37
C ALA A 202 -18.79 -4.55 -3.84
N ASP A 203 -19.11 -5.47 -4.75
CA ASP A 203 -19.43 -6.88 -4.49
C ASP A 203 -18.21 -7.71 -4.06
N GLU A 204 -17.02 -7.46 -4.63
CA GLU A 204 -15.80 -8.20 -4.28
C GLU A 204 -15.32 -7.83 -2.87
N LYS A 205 -15.49 -6.55 -2.49
CA LYS A 205 -15.27 -6.08 -1.10
C LYS A 205 -16.33 -6.58 -0.12
N ALA A 206 -17.58 -6.73 -0.58
CA ALA A 206 -18.62 -7.33 0.23
C ALA A 206 -18.29 -8.81 0.49
N GLN A 207 -17.72 -9.50 -0.49
CA GLN A 207 -17.30 -10.89 -0.37
C GLN A 207 -16.09 -11.07 0.55
N GLU A 208 -15.02 -10.27 0.42
CA GLU A 208 -13.84 -10.35 1.30
C GLU A 208 -14.20 -10.03 2.76
N ARG A 209 -15.02 -9.00 3.02
CA ARG A 209 -15.55 -8.72 4.36
C ARG A 209 -16.51 -9.80 4.86
N SER A 210 -17.28 -10.41 3.96
CA SER A 210 -18.15 -11.55 4.28
C SER A 210 -17.32 -12.76 4.66
N ASP A 211 -16.19 -13.00 4.00
CA ASP A 211 -15.36 -14.17 4.24
C ASP A 211 -14.44 -14.00 5.47
N GLU A 212 -13.93 -12.78 5.75
CA GLU A 212 -13.32 -12.46 7.05
C GLU A 212 -14.35 -12.49 8.19
N GLY A 213 -15.56 -11.97 7.97
CA GLY A 213 -16.66 -12.02 8.95
C GLY A 213 -17.25 -13.42 9.16
N LYS A 214 -17.08 -14.33 8.20
CA LYS A 214 -17.41 -15.76 8.36
C LYS A 214 -16.34 -16.51 9.14
N LYS A 215 -15.05 -16.18 8.95
CA LYS A 215 -13.94 -16.80 9.69
C LYS A 215 -13.89 -16.32 11.14
N CYS A 216 -13.99 -15.01 11.34
CA CYS A 216 -13.99 -14.39 12.65
C CYS A 216 -15.42 -13.92 12.93
N GLY A 217 -16.15 -14.66 13.76
CA GLY A 217 -17.55 -14.35 14.06
C GLY A 217 -17.78 -12.88 14.45
N PRO A 218 -19.00 -12.34 14.28
CA PRO A 218 -19.30 -10.90 14.21
C PRO A 218 -19.13 -10.10 15.51
N LYS A 219 -18.47 -10.63 16.54
CA LYS A 219 -18.28 -9.94 17.81
C LYS A 219 -16.82 -9.94 18.19
N LEU A 220 -16.15 -8.82 17.90
CA LEU A 220 -15.04 -8.40 18.75
C LEU A 220 -15.59 -8.30 20.18
N PRO A 221 -15.00 -9.01 21.14
CA PRO A 221 -15.43 -8.93 22.53
C PRO A 221 -15.29 -7.48 23.00
N VAL A 222 -16.43 -6.90 23.41
CA VAL A 222 -16.46 -5.53 23.95
C VAL A 222 -15.69 -5.55 25.26
N VAL A 223 -14.57 -4.83 25.29
CA VAL A 223 -13.78 -4.71 26.51
C VAL A 223 -14.55 -3.80 27.47
N ASN A 224 -14.92 -4.33 28.63
CA ASN A 224 -15.53 -3.50 29.66
C ASN A 224 -14.49 -2.48 30.14
N ALA A 225 -14.84 -1.19 30.10
CA ALA A 225 -13.97 -0.11 30.56
C ALA A 225 -13.48 -0.31 32.01
N SER A 226 -14.31 -0.92 32.87
CA SER A 226 -13.90 -1.29 34.23
C SER A 226 -12.78 -2.33 34.26
N ALA A 227 -12.82 -3.34 33.39
CA ALA A 227 -11.77 -4.37 33.34
C ALA A 227 -10.42 -3.79 32.88
N ILE A 228 -10.44 -2.78 31.99
CA ILE A 228 -9.22 -2.05 31.60
C ILE A 228 -8.68 -1.22 32.76
N ALA A 229 -9.56 -0.53 33.49
CA ALA A 229 -9.17 0.31 34.62
C ALA A 229 -8.58 -0.54 35.76
N GLU A 230 -9.23 -1.64 36.10
CA GLU A 230 -8.77 -2.60 37.10
C GLU A 230 -7.43 -3.23 36.71
N CYS A 231 -7.27 -3.64 35.44
CA CYS A 231 -6.01 -4.17 34.94
C CYS A 231 -4.85 -3.19 35.14
N LYS A 232 -5.07 -1.92 34.81
CA LYS A 232 -4.07 -0.86 34.98
C LYS A 232 -3.78 -0.55 36.44
N GLN A 233 -4.80 -0.55 37.30
CA GLN A 233 -4.63 -0.30 38.74
C GLN A 233 -3.78 -1.40 39.40
N ASN A 234 -3.88 -2.63 38.92
CA ASN A 234 -3.05 -3.76 39.36
C ASN A 234 -1.69 -3.84 38.65
N GLY A 235 -1.26 -2.78 37.96
CA GLY A 235 0.01 -2.70 37.23
C GLY A 235 0.09 -3.56 35.96
N GLY A 236 -1.02 -4.19 35.56
CA GLY A 236 -1.10 -5.07 34.39
C GLY A 236 -1.19 -4.31 33.06
N ARG A 237 -1.06 -5.05 31.97
CA ARG A 237 -1.20 -4.55 30.59
C ARG A 237 -2.27 -5.34 29.85
N ILE A 238 -3.07 -4.64 29.05
CA ILE A 238 -4.06 -5.27 28.18
C ILE A 238 -3.36 -5.78 26.91
N TYR A 239 -3.49 -7.07 26.64
CA TYR A 239 -3.03 -7.70 25.41
C TYR A 239 -4.23 -8.22 24.60
N ILE A 240 -4.22 -7.99 23.29
CA ILE A 240 -5.22 -8.54 22.36
C ILE A 240 -4.47 -9.54 21.48
N GLY A 241 -4.62 -10.83 21.81
CA GLY A 241 -4.05 -11.92 21.03
C GLY A 241 -4.82 -12.18 19.73
N ARG A 242 -4.28 -13.08 18.92
CA ARG A 242 -4.99 -13.69 17.79
C ARG A 242 -5.05 -15.20 18.01
N ASP A 243 -6.15 -15.82 17.64
CA ASP A 243 -6.27 -17.28 17.62
C ASP A 243 -5.53 -17.88 16.39
N ASP A 244 -5.56 -19.20 16.28
CA ASP A 244 -4.89 -19.95 15.19
C ASP A 244 -5.44 -19.60 13.79
N ASN A 245 -6.64 -19.01 13.72
CA ASN A 245 -7.25 -18.54 12.46
C ASN A 245 -6.92 -17.07 12.17
N GLY A 246 -6.10 -16.43 13.01
CA GLY A 246 -5.72 -15.02 12.91
C GLY A 246 -6.80 -14.07 13.41
N CYS A 247 -7.85 -14.57 14.06
CA CYS A 247 -8.96 -13.79 14.58
C CYS A 247 -8.59 -13.14 15.92
N PRO A 248 -8.95 -11.87 16.13
CA PRO A 248 -8.69 -11.18 17.39
C PRO A 248 -9.45 -11.85 18.55
N MET A 249 -8.71 -12.23 19.60
CA MET A 249 -9.26 -12.85 20.81
C MET A 249 -9.76 -11.80 21.80
N ALA A 250 -10.43 -12.26 22.86
CA ALA A 250 -10.75 -11.42 24.00
C ALA A 250 -9.49 -10.79 24.61
N PRO A 251 -9.52 -9.49 24.95
CA PRO A 251 -8.40 -8.85 25.62
C PRO A 251 -8.17 -9.53 26.97
N ILE A 252 -6.91 -9.87 27.23
CA ILE A 252 -6.50 -10.48 28.48
C ILE A 252 -5.71 -9.42 29.26
N CYS A 253 -6.03 -9.28 30.55
CA CYS A 253 -5.20 -8.50 31.45
C CYS A 253 -4.02 -9.35 31.90
N VAL A 254 -2.82 -8.99 31.46
CA VAL A 254 -1.59 -9.65 31.89
C VAL A 254 -1.10 -8.94 33.15
N SER A 255 -1.05 -9.66 34.27
CA SER A 255 -0.59 -9.11 35.55
C SER A 255 0.90 -8.71 35.50
N ALA A 256 1.31 -7.77 36.34
CA ALA A 256 2.72 -7.34 36.43
C ALA A 256 3.67 -8.41 37.01
N ASN A 257 3.13 -9.52 37.54
CA ASN A 257 3.92 -10.51 38.28
C ASN A 257 4.58 -11.57 37.39
N CYS A 258 4.80 -11.23 36.13
CA CYS A 258 5.64 -12.03 35.26
C CYS A 258 7.07 -11.95 35.76
N THR A 259 7.70 -13.10 35.95
CA THR A 259 9.13 -13.15 36.25
C THR A 259 9.85 -12.34 35.19
N GLN A 260 10.72 -11.40 35.59
CA GLN A 260 11.38 -10.54 34.62
C GLN A 260 12.04 -11.40 33.54
N VAL A 261 11.59 -11.22 32.30
CA VAL A 261 12.19 -11.89 31.16
C VAL A 261 13.61 -11.37 31.04
N THR A 262 14.58 -12.25 31.29
CA THR A 262 15.98 -11.89 31.10
C THR A 262 16.17 -11.45 29.66
N PRO A 263 16.61 -10.21 29.41
CA PRO A 263 16.84 -9.76 28.05
C PRO A 263 17.83 -10.69 27.36
N LEU A 264 17.54 -11.06 26.11
CA LEU A 264 18.47 -11.82 25.28
C LEU A 264 19.82 -11.13 25.25
N SER A 265 20.90 -11.89 25.44
CA SER A 265 22.24 -11.36 25.29
C SER A 265 22.43 -10.83 23.87
N GLY A 266 23.28 -9.80 23.72
CA GLY A 266 23.59 -9.22 22.42
C GLY A 266 24.13 -10.26 21.42
N GLU A 267 24.74 -11.32 21.93
CA GLU A 267 25.28 -12.44 21.17
C GLU A 267 24.18 -13.29 20.52
N VAL A 268 23.15 -13.70 21.27
CA VAL A 268 22.02 -14.48 20.70
C VAL A 268 21.28 -13.68 19.64
N ARG A 269 21.12 -12.36 19.86
CA ARG A 269 20.50 -11.46 18.88
C ARG A 269 21.34 -11.33 17.59
N SER A 270 22.66 -11.29 17.73
CA SER A 270 23.58 -11.25 16.58
C SER A 270 23.53 -12.55 15.78
N ASN A 271 23.57 -13.70 16.48
CA ASN A 271 23.58 -15.02 15.84
C ASN A 271 22.25 -15.31 15.13
N CYS A 272 21.11 -15.04 15.76
CA CYS A 272 19.80 -15.20 15.12
C CYS A 272 19.70 -14.42 13.80
N LYS A 273 20.24 -13.19 13.77
CA LYS A 273 20.26 -12.37 12.56
C LYS A 273 21.23 -12.91 11.50
N LYS A 274 22.40 -13.43 11.90
CA LYS A 274 23.38 -14.04 10.99
C LYS A 274 22.82 -15.30 10.32
N GLU A 275 22.01 -16.05 11.04
CA GLU A 275 21.35 -17.27 10.54
C GLU A 275 20.09 -16.98 9.71
N GLY A 276 19.78 -15.71 9.44
CA GLY A 276 18.57 -15.32 8.70
C GLY A 276 17.27 -15.53 9.48
N GLY A 277 17.36 -15.73 10.79
CA GLY A 277 16.22 -15.88 11.68
C GLY A 277 15.58 -14.55 12.10
N THR A 278 14.32 -14.64 12.49
CA THR A 278 13.55 -13.55 13.09
C THR A 278 13.29 -13.87 14.56
N LEU A 279 13.61 -12.92 15.45
CA LEU A 279 13.22 -13.02 16.86
C LEU A 279 11.72 -12.78 16.99
N VAL A 280 11.00 -13.78 17.49
CA VAL A 280 9.57 -13.69 17.80
C VAL A 280 9.41 -13.64 19.31
N ALA A 281 8.85 -12.55 19.79
CA ALA A 281 8.38 -12.44 21.17
C ALA A 281 7.00 -13.09 21.26
N GLY A 282 6.77 -13.88 22.30
CA GLY A 282 5.49 -14.51 22.59
C GLY A 282 4.99 -14.16 23.97
N VAL A 283 3.82 -14.70 24.30
CA VAL A 283 3.30 -14.79 25.66
C VAL A 283 3.06 -16.26 25.98
N ASP A 284 3.23 -16.68 27.23
CA ASP A 284 2.84 -18.01 27.70
C ASP A 284 1.32 -18.09 27.94
N ASP A 285 0.86 -19.25 28.43
CA ASP A 285 -0.56 -19.52 28.71
C ASP A 285 -1.13 -18.60 29.82
N ASP A 286 -0.26 -18.03 30.66
CA ASP A 286 -0.60 -17.05 31.70
C ASP A 286 -0.55 -15.59 31.18
N GLY A 287 -0.27 -15.42 29.89
CA GLY A 287 -0.15 -14.13 29.22
C GLY A 287 1.18 -13.42 29.51
N CYS A 288 2.10 -14.05 30.23
CA CYS A 288 3.39 -13.46 30.57
C CYS A 288 4.32 -13.44 29.36
N PRO A 289 5.06 -12.34 29.13
CA PRO A 289 6.02 -12.28 28.05
C PRO A 289 7.04 -13.40 28.25
N VAL A 290 7.31 -14.18 27.20
CA VAL A 290 8.35 -15.21 27.22
C VAL A 290 9.63 -14.69 26.57
N THR A 291 10.76 -15.27 26.94
CA THR A 291 12.05 -14.99 26.29
C THR A 291 11.90 -15.18 24.77
N PRO A 292 12.21 -14.16 23.95
CA PRO A 292 11.99 -14.26 22.51
C PRO A 292 12.76 -15.44 21.92
N LYS A 293 12.12 -16.19 21.02
CA LYS A 293 12.74 -17.32 20.33
C LYS A 293 13.21 -16.88 18.95
N CYS A 294 14.37 -17.38 18.52
CA CYS A 294 14.79 -17.22 17.14
C CYS A 294 14.03 -18.23 16.27
N ILE A 295 13.26 -17.74 15.31
CA ILE A 295 12.61 -18.57 14.30
C ILE A 295 13.38 -18.38 13.00
N LEU A 296 14.11 -19.41 12.59
CA LEU A 296 14.75 -19.44 11.27
C LEU A 296 13.64 -19.45 10.21
N ALA A 297 13.79 -18.68 9.14
CA ALA A 297 12.89 -18.80 8.01
C ALA A 297 12.99 -20.26 7.52
N SER A 298 11.90 -21.02 7.64
CA SER A 298 11.86 -22.44 7.27
C SER A 298 12.12 -22.56 5.76
N GLY A 299 13.39 -22.70 5.41
CA GLY A 299 13.91 -23.15 4.14
C GLY A 299 15.05 -24.10 4.47
N GLU A 300 14.85 -25.37 4.12
CA GLU A 300 15.80 -26.49 4.24
C GLU A 300 15.85 -27.19 5.61
N THR A 301 14.94 -28.15 5.78
CA THR A 301 15.32 -29.45 6.38
C THR A 301 16.42 -30.06 5.52
N GLY A 302 17.63 -30.18 6.08
CA GLY A 302 18.57 -31.20 5.65
C GLY A 302 18.09 -32.60 6.05
#